data_AF-A0A6S4TE46-F1
#
_entry.id   AF-A0A6S4TE46-F1
#
_cell.length_a   1.000
_cell.length_b   1.000
_cell.length_c   1.000
_cell.angle_alpha   90.00
_cell.angle_beta   90.00
_cell.angle_gamma   90.00
#
_symmetry.space_group_name_H-M   'P 1'
#
loop_
_entity.id
_entity.type
_entity.pdbx_description
1 polymer ?
#
loop_
_entity_poly.entity_id
_entity_poly.type
_entity_poly.pdbx_seq_one_letter_code
_entity_poly.pdbx_strand_id
1 'polypeptide(L)' 'MTTQSVDDLSAYCKAHCGLDAKAVADMALVSRRTLYNWWQTRRRTVELIVSGVNTELENKSVSNIGS' A
#
# COMPACT_ATOMS: atom_id res chain seq x y z
N MET A 1 18.53 -3.57 11.07
CA MET A 1 17.67 -2.68 10.24
C MET A 1 16.37 -2.49 11.00
N THR A 2 16.03 -1.24 11.27
CA THR A 2 15.11 -0.76 12.31
C THR A 2 13.66 -1.21 12.09
N THR A 3 13.07 -1.83 13.11
CA THR A 3 11.65 -2.23 13.15
C THR A 3 10.68 -1.06 12.97
N GLN A 4 11.05 0.15 13.42
CA GLN A 4 10.25 1.39 13.24
C GLN A 4 9.85 1.63 11.78
N SER A 5 10.79 1.46 10.85
CA SER A 5 10.57 1.64 9.40
C SER A 5 9.45 0.74 8.84
N VAL A 6 9.33 -0.47 9.39
CA VAL A 6 8.40 -1.51 8.93
C VAL A 6 6.99 -1.21 9.46
N ASP A 7 6.92 -0.83 10.73
CA ASP A 7 5.67 -0.47 11.39
C ASP A 7 5.09 0.82 10.79
N ASP A 8 5.94 1.80 10.46
CA ASP A 8 5.54 3.08 9.84
C ASP A 8 4.86 2.88 8.48
N LEU A 9 5.41 2.02 7.61
CA LEU A 9 4.81 1.74 6.31
C LEU A 9 3.46 1.02 6.45
N SER A 10 3.39 0.02 7.33
CA SER A 10 2.13 -0.72 7.54
C SER A 10 1.04 0.17 8.11
N ALA A 11 1.39 1.08 9.03
CA ALA A 11 0.46 2.08 9.56
C ALA A 11 0.00 3.04 8.46
N TYR A 12 0.92 3.51 7.61
CA TYR A 12 0.59 4.37 6.47
C TYR A 12 -0.39 3.67 5.51
N CYS A 13 -0.11 2.44 5.09
CA CYS A 13 -1.02 1.69 4.21
C CYS A 13 -2.42 1.54 4.83
N LYS A 14 -2.51 1.22 6.13
CA LYS A 14 -3.80 1.06 6.81
C LYS A 14 -4.60 2.35 6.83
N ALA A 15 -3.95 3.49 7.11
CA ALA A 15 -4.60 4.79 7.15
C ALA A 15 -5.11 5.25 5.78
N HIS A 16 -4.43 4.87 4.69
CA HIS A 16 -4.70 5.40 3.36
C HIS A 16 -5.49 4.47 2.43
N CYS A 17 -5.47 3.16 2.65
CA CYS A 17 -6.20 2.20 1.81
C CYS A 17 -6.80 1.02 2.60
N GLY A 18 -6.74 1.03 3.94
CA GLY A 18 -7.28 -0.03 4.79
C GLY A 18 -6.49 -1.35 4.76
N LEU A 19 -5.38 -1.42 4.03
CA LEU A 19 -4.55 -2.62 3.87
C LEU A 19 -3.23 -2.51 4.64
N ASP A 20 -2.61 -3.64 4.98
CA ASP A 20 -1.25 -3.64 5.48
C ASP A 20 -0.21 -3.58 4.35
N ALA A 21 1.07 -3.40 4.70
CA ALA A 21 2.14 -3.30 3.71
C ALA A 21 2.33 -4.59 2.88
N LYS A 22 1.90 -5.75 3.40
CA LYS A 22 1.95 -7.01 2.65
C LYS A 22 0.92 -6.97 1.53
N ALA A 23 -0.34 -6.70 1.86
CA ALA A 23 -1.43 -6.69 0.89
C ALA A 23 -1.21 -5.62 -0.20
N VAL A 24 -0.69 -4.45 0.17
CA VAL A 24 -0.30 -3.43 -0.81
C VAL A 24 0.82 -3.93 -1.74
N ALA A 25 1.84 -4.63 -1.21
CA ALA A 25 2.90 -5.21 -2.02
C ALA A 25 2.38 -6.26 -3.00
N ASP A 26 1.46 -7.13 -2.54
CA ASP A 26 0.83 -8.17 -3.34
C ASP A 26 -0.02 -7.54 -4.47
N MET A 27 -0.80 -6.50 -4.19
CA MET A 27 -1.59 -5.78 -5.21
C MET A 27 -0.71 -5.05 -6.23
N ALA A 28 0.38 -4.43 -5.77
CA ALA A 28 1.31 -3.70 -6.62
C ALA A 28 2.29 -4.61 -7.39
N LEU A 29 2.20 -5.94 -7.21
CA LEU A 29 3.08 -6.93 -7.83
C LEU A 29 4.57 -6.68 -7.55
N VAL A 30 4.88 -6.22 -6.34
CA VAL A 30 6.26 -6.01 -5.88
C VAL A 30 6.55 -6.83 -4.63
N SER A 31 7.81 -7.23 -4.43
CA SER A 31 8.16 -7.92 -3.19
C SER A 31 7.99 -7.00 -1.99
N ARG A 32 7.55 -7.55 -0.85
CA ARG A 32 7.44 -6.80 0.41
C ARG A 32 8.78 -6.14 0.80
N ARG A 33 9.90 -6.82 0.56
CA ARG A 33 11.25 -6.29 0.81
C ARG A 33 11.52 -5.06 -0.05
N THR A 34 11.16 -5.10 -1.33
CA THR A 34 11.27 -3.96 -2.25
C THR A 34 10.45 -2.78 -1.74
N LEU A 35 9.20 -3.03 -1.36
CA LEU A 35 8.31 -1.98 -0.87
C LEU A 35 8.85 -1.30 0.39
N TYR A 36 9.36 -2.06 1.36
CA TYR A 36 10.02 -1.50 2.55
C TYR A 36 11.30 -0.72 2.21
N ASN A 37 12.12 -1.22 1.28
CA ASN A 37 13.30 -0.49 0.83
C ASN A 37 12.93 0.84 0.16
N TRP A 38 11.88 0.84 -0.65
CA TRP A 38 11.37 2.04 -1.32
C TRP A 38 10.70 3.01 -0.36
N TRP A 39 10.10 2.55 0.73
CA TRP A 39 9.58 3.46 1.75
C TRP A 39 10.67 4.39 2.30
N GLN A 40 11.89 3.86 2.47
CA GLN A 40 13.03 4.62 2.97
C GLN A 40 13.76 5.43 1.88
N THR A 41 13.80 4.94 0.64
CA THR A 41 14.66 5.51 -0.42
C THR A 41 13.89 6.24 -1.53
N ARG A 42 12.61 5.91 -1.69
CA ARG A 42 11.72 6.34 -2.78
C ARG A 42 10.30 6.54 -2.27
N ARG A 43 10.14 7.22 -1.13
CA ARG A 43 8.87 7.37 -0.41
C ARG A 43 7.72 7.79 -1.33
N ARG A 44 7.96 8.77 -2.20
CA ARG A 44 6.97 9.26 -3.18
C ARG A 44 6.42 8.18 -4.11
N THR A 45 7.25 7.23 -4.54
CA THR A 45 6.81 6.09 -5.36
C THR A 45 5.83 5.21 -4.59
N VAL A 46 6.13 4.94 -3.31
CA VAL A 46 5.26 4.12 -2.45
C VAL A 46 3.93 4.83 -2.17
N GLU A 47 3.95 6.14 -1.91
CA GLU A 47 2.73 6.94 -1.74
C GLU A 47 1.81 6.87 -2.96
N LEU A 48 2.38 6.93 -4.18
CA LEU A 48 1.63 6.80 -5.43
C LEU A 48 1.04 5.39 -5.61
N ILE A 49 1.79 4.34 -5.25
CA ILE A 49 1.29 2.96 -5.27
C ILE A 49 0.08 2.82 -4.33
N VAL A 50 0.19 3.30 -3.08
CA VAL A 50 -0.90 3.23 -2.09
C VAL A 50 -2.14 4.00 -2.57
N SER A 51 -1.95 5.17 -3.18
CA SER A 51 -3.06 5.94 -3.78
C SER A 51 -3.76 5.20 -4.93
N GLY A 52 -2.98 4.57 -5.82
CA GLY A 52 -3.52 3.75 -6.90
C GLY A 52 -4.31 2.54 -6.39
N VAL A 53 -3.76 1.83 -5.40
CA VAL A 53 -4.45 0.71 -4.72
C VAL A 53 -5.77 1.17 -4.10
N ASN A 54 -5.80 2.30 -3.39
CA ASN A 54 -7.04 2.83 -2.81
C ASN A 54 -8.09 3.12 -3.90
N THR A 55 -7.67 3.74 -5.00
CA THR A 55 -8.55 4.04 -6.15
C THR A 55 -9.15 2.75 -6.75
N GLU A 56 -8.36 1.68 -6.88
CA GLU A 56 -8.86 0.38 -7.36
C GLU A 56 -9.87 -0.26 -6.39
N LEU A 57 -9.65 -0.14 -5.07
CA LEU A 57 -10.56 -0.66 -4.06
C LEU A 57 -11.90 0.10 -4.06
N GLU A 58 -11.85 1.42 -4.18
CA GLU A 58 -13.05 2.27 -4.29
C GLU A 58 -13.85 1.93 -5.56
N ASN A 59 -13.19 1.74 -6.70
CA ASN A 59 -13.89 1.36 -7.94
C ASN A 59 -14.55 -0.03 -7.84
N LYS A 60 -13.93 -0.98 -7.13
CA LYS A 60 -14.51 -2.31 -6.89
C LYS A 60 -15.71 -2.24 -5.94
N SER A 61 -15.65 -1.41 -4.90
CA SER A 61 -16.78 -1.27 -3.97
C SER A 61 -18.00 -0.67 -4.64
N VAL A 62 -17.82 0.32 -5.52
CA VAL A 62 -18.91 0.91 -6.33
C VAL A 62 -19.53 -0.10 -7.29
N SER A 63 -18.71 -0.95 -7.93
CA SER A 63 -19.20 -1.95 -8.89
C SER A 63 -20.10 -3.03 -8.24
N ASN A 64 -19.91 -3.31 -6.95
CA ASN A 64 -20.69 -4.32 -6.21
C ASN A 64 -22.05 -3.82 -5.70
N ILE A 65 -22.36 -2.53 -5.78
CA ILE A 65 -23.66 -1.96 -5.36
C ILE A 65 -24.68 -1.97 -6.52
N GLY A 66 -24.22 -2.17 -7.76
CA GLY A 66 -25.04 -2.11 -8.98
C GLY A 66 -25.41 -3.46 -9.61
N SER A 67 -25.24 -4.59 -8.90
CA SER A 67 -25.65 -5.94 -9.36
C SER A 67 -26.79 -6.51 -8.54
#